data_AF-A0A2W5WYP8-F1
#
_entry.id   AF-A0A2W5WYP8-F1
#
_cell.length_a   1.000
_cell.length_b   1.000
_cell.length_c   1.000
_cell.angle_alpha   90.00
_cell.angle_beta   90.00
_cell.angle_gamma   90.00
#
_symmetry.space_group_name_H-M   'P 1'
#
loop_
_entity.id
_entity.type
_entity.pdbx_description
1 polymer ?
#
loop_
_entity_poly.entity_id
_entity_poly.type
_entity_poly.pdbx_seq_one_letter_code
_entity_poly.pdbx_strand_id
1 'polypeptide(L)'
;MHCSSYKALLDRYAEGSLLAPKVLAVREHVRTCADCAALLHELKMVDGLLETLSAPPEPAPNFTFAVMAEVRSKPAPRPARIDLFRWAAGYVLAGWALIALWMNLAGISIASWGERAAAGFSSATAAFGSLSSSSLHAFGHQTPSVALFVTLLLLLDLGLAIGVALFHRTVRPHLAAVLAPLREVE
;
A
#
# COMPACT_ATOMS: atom_id res chain seq x y z
N MET A 1 -5.36 -25.74 17.22
CA MET A 1 -5.34 -24.75 18.32
C MET A 1 -6.20 -25.30 19.45
N HIS A 2 -5.72 -25.32 20.69
CA HIS A 2 -6.41 -25.97 21.80
C HIS A 2 -7.56 -25.07 22.32
N CYS A 3 -8.81 -25.51 22.13
CA CYS A 3 -10.00 -24.75 22.53
C CYS A 3 -10.00 -24.42 24.04
N SER A 4 -9.41 -25.27 24.88
CA SER A 4 -9.29 -25.04 26.33
C SER A 4 -8.58 -23.73 26.68
N SER A 5 -7.53 -23.37 25.93
CA SER A 5 -6.78 -22.14 26.14
C SER A 5 -7.58 -20.89 25.74
N TYR A 6 -8.45 -21.00 24.73
CA TYR A 6 -9.25 -19.90 24.24
C TYR A 6 -10.54 -19.69 25.02
N LYS A 7 -11.14 -20.77 25.58
CA LYS A 7 -12.33 -20.67 26.44
C LYS A 7 -12.11 -19.72 27.61
N ALA A 8 -10.97 -19.79 28.29
CA ALA A 8 -10.61 -18.88 29.39
C ALA A 8 -10.39 -17.42 28.96
N LEU A 9 -10.26 -17.15 27.65
CA LEU A 9 -10.09 -15.81 27.10
C LEU A 9 -11.42 -15.23 26.56
N LEU A 10 -12.46 -16.05 26.38
CA LEU A 10 -13.73 -15.60 25.79
C LEU A 10 -14.49 -14.63 26.71
N ASP A 11 -14.48 -14.85 28.03
CA ASP A 11 -15.12 -13.94 28.99
C ASP A 11 -14.48 -12.55 28.92
N ARG A 12 -13.14 -12.50 29.02
CA ARG A 12 -12.37 -11.24 28.90
C ARG A 12 -12.52 -10.59 27.52
N TYR A 13 -12.79 -11.40 26.49
CA TYR A 13 -13.07 -10.89 25.15
C TYR A 13 -14.46 -10.26 25.08
N ALA A 14 -15.47 -10.88 25.69
CA ALA A 14 -16.82 -10.33 25.77
C ALA A 14 -16.84 -9.01 26.56
N GLU A 15 -16.12 -8.95 27.68
CA GLU A 15 -15.96 -7.74 28.51
C GLU A 15 -15.10 -6.63 27.87
N GLY A 16 -14.41 -6.91 26.76
CA GLY A 16 -13.49 -5.95 26.12
C GLY A 16 -12.20 -5.67 26.90
N SER A 17 -11.82 -6.51 27.87
CA SER A 17 -10.66 -6.32 28.76
C SER A 17 -9.34 -6.90 28.21
N LEU A 18 -9.34 -7.45 27.00
CA LEU A 18 -8.16 -8.02 26.34
C LEU A 18 -7.28 -6.98 25.64
N LEU A 19 -5.97 -7.22 25.69
CA LEU A 19 -4.98 -6.49 24.89
C LEU A 19 -5.14 -6.82 23.39
N ALA A 20 -4.89 -5.83 22.52
CA ALA A 20 -5.00 -5.92 21.06
C ALA A 20 -4.47 -7.21 20.40
N PRO A 21 -3.25 -7.73 20.72
CA PRO A 21 -2.77 -8.98 20.10
C PRO A 21 -3.62 -10.20 20.47
N LYS A 22 -4.16 -10.24 21.69
CA LYS A 22 -5.02 -11.35 22.15
C LYS A 22 -6.42 -11.26 21.57
N VAL A 23 -6.96 -10.05 21.38
CA VAL A 23 -8.23 -9.81 20.68
C VAL A 23 -8.18 -10.41 19.27
N LEU A 24 -7.10 -10.18 18.55
CA LEU A 24 -6.93 -10.66 17.18
C LEU A 24 -6.83 -12.19 17.13
N ALA A 25 -6.09 -12.79 18.06
CA ALA A 25 -5.98 -14.25 18.17
C ALA A 25 -7.31 -14.93 18.53
N VAL A 26 -8.08 -14.37 19.47
CA VAL A 26 -9.41 -14.90 19.84
C VAL A 26 -10.40 -14.77 18.67
N ARG A 27 -10.40 -13.61 18.00
CA ARG A 27 -11.25 -13.38 16.82
C ARG A 27 -10.98 -14.39 15.71
N GLU A 28 -9.71 -14.66 15.42
CA GLU A 28 -9.35 -15.64 14.38
C GLU A 28 -9.77 -17.07 14.77
N HIS A 29 -9.59 -17.44 16.04
CA HIS A 29 -10.01 -18.74 16.53
C HIS A 29 -11.55 -18.93 16.45
N VAL A 30 -12.32 -17.92 16.84
CA VAL A 30 -13.79 -17.96 16.78
C VAL A 30 -14.32 -18.09 15.35
N ARG A 31 -13.60 -17.56 14.35
CA ARG A 31 -13.99 -17.74 12.94
C ARG A 31 -13.83 -19.17 12.43
N THR A 32 -12.96 -19.96 13.06
CA THR A 32 -12.59 -21.30 12.60
C THR A 32 -13.11 -22.42 13.51
N CYS A 33 -13.51 -22.11 14.74
CA CYS A 33 -14.03 -23.08 15.72
C CYS A 33 -15.50 -22.79 16.07
N ALA A 34 -16.40 -23.67 15.60
CA ALA A 34 -17.84 -23.55 15.84
C ALA A 34 -18.20 -23.57 17.34
N ASP A 35 -17.54 -24.42 18.14
CA ASP A 35 -17.82 -24.52 19.58
C ASP A 35 -17.49 -23.23 20.33
N CYS A 36 -16.36 -22.59 19.99
CA CYS A 36 -15.96 -21.32 20.61
C CYS A 36 -16.83 -20.15 20.12
N ALA A 37 -17.33 -20.22 18.88
CA ALA A 37 -18.29 -19.25 18.37
C ALA A 37 -19.65 -19.37 19.07
N ALA A 38 -20.14 -20.59 19.27
CA ALA A 38 -21.38 -20.85 19.99
C ALA A 38 -21.29 -20.37 21.45
N LEU A 39 -20.19 -20.69 22.15
CA LEU A 39 -19.97 -20.22 23.52
C LEU A 39 -19.90 -18.69 23.62
N LEU A 40 -19.20 -18.03 22.70
CA LEU A 40 -19.16 -16.56 22.66
C LEU A 40 -20.55 -15.95 22.40
N HIS A 41 -21.36 -16.60 21.56
CA HIS A 41 -22.72 -16.15 21.30
C HIS A 41 -23.60 -16.29 22.54
N GLU A 42 -23.49 -17.39 23.27
CA GLU A 42 -24.18 -17.60 24.55
C GLU A 42 -23.82 -16.52 25.58
N LEU A 43 -22.54 -16.24 25.76
CA LEU A 43 -22.06 -15.17 26.65
C LEU A 43 -22.69 -13.81 26.28
N LYS A 44 -22.69 -13.46 24.99
CA LYS A 44 -23.30 -12.21 24.51
C LYS A 44 -24.82 -12.16 24.69
N MET A 45 -25.51 -13.29 24.60
CA MET A 45 -26.95 -13.32 24.86
C MET A 45 -27.23 -13.04 26.33
N VAL A 46 -26.43 -13.59 27.24
CA VAL A 46 -26.54 -13.31 28.68
C VAL A 46 -26.31 -11.83 28.96
N ASP A 47 -25.26 -11.23 28.39
CA ASP A 47 -25.00 -9.79 28.53
C ASP A 47 -26.16 -8.94 27.99
N GLY A 48 -26.69 -9.30 26.81
CA GLY A 48 -27.85 -8.60 26.24
C GLY A 48 -29.11 -8.71 27.11
N LEU A 49 -29.36 -9.87 27.74
CA LEU A 49 -30.46 -10.05 28.68
C LEU A 49 -30.28 -9.17 29.93
N LEU A 50 -29.07 -9.09 30.46
CA LEU A 50 -28.74 -8.22 31.60
C LEU A 50 -28.93 -6.73 31.26
N GLU A 51 -28.55 -6.32 30.04
CA GLU A 51 -28.80 -4.97 29.54
C GLU A 51 -30.31 -4.65 29.48
N THR A 52 -31.17 -5.60 29.11
CA THR A 52 -32.63 -5.35 29.07
C THR A 52 -33.28 -5.20 30.44
N LEU A 53 -32.69 -5.78 31.49
CA LEU A 53 -33.21 -5.70 32.86
C LEU A 53 -32.91 -4.36 33.53
N SER A 54 -31.94 -3.62 33.02
CA SER A 54 -31.54 -2.32 33.56
C SER A 54 -32.05 -1.22 32.63
N ALA A 55 -32.93 -0.35 33.12
CA ALA A 55 -33.19 0.90 32.42
C ALA A 55 -31.87 1.67 32.30
N PRO A 56 -31.43 2.05 31.09
CA PRO A 56 -30.23 2.85 30.94
C PRO A 56 -30.37 4.11 31.79
N PRO A 57 -29.35 4.49 32.58
CA PRO A 57 -29.41 5.74 33.31
C PRO A 57 -29.59 6.88 32.31
N GLU A 58 -30.58 7.74 32.55
CA GLU A 58 -30.81 8.89 31.70
C GLU A 58 -29.58 9.80 31.81
N PRO A 59 -28.89 10.12 30.69
CA PRO A 59 -27.72 10.96 30.72
C PRO A 59 -28.10 12.37 31.20
N ALA A 60 -27.16 13.07 31.83
CA ALA A 60 -27.38 14.44 32.27
C ALA A 60 -27.85 15.32 31.08
N PRO A 61 -28.70 16.34 31.29
CA PRO A 61 -29.28 17.16 30.22
C PRO A 61 -28.26 17.83 29.27
N ASN A 62 -27.03 18.00 29.72
CA ASN A 62 -25.92 18.62 28.97
C ASN A 62 -24.84 17.61 28.52
N PHE A 63 -25.06 16.31 28.68
CA PHE A 63 -24.08 15.26 28.38
C PHE A 63 -23.57 15.36 26.93
N THR A 64 -24.49 15.40 25.96
CA THR A 64 -24.13 15.49 24.54
C THR A 64 -23.31 16.74 24.22
N PHE A 65 -23.67 17.87 24.82
CA PHE A 65 -22.92 19.12 24.64
C PHE A 65 -21.51 19.01 25.24
N ALA A 66 -21.38 18.49 26.46
CA ALA A 66 -20.11 18.33 27.14
C ALA A 66 -19.18 17.34 26.40
N VAL A 67 -19.71 16.21 25.94
CA VAL A 67 -18.95 15.22 25.14
C VAL A 67 -18.49 15.83 23.83
N MET A 68 -19.36 16.52 23.09
CA MET A 68 -18.98 17.12 21.80
C MET A 68 -18.01 18.29 21.97
N ALA A 69 -18.11 19.06 23.06
CA ALA A 69 -17.12 20.07 23.40
C ALA A 69 -15.74 19.45 23.67
N GLU A 70 -15.69 18.32 24.40
CA GLU A 70 -14.47 17.58 24.69
C GLU A 70 -13.89 16.87 23.45
N VAL A 71 -14.72 16.32 22.58
CA VAL A 71 -14.26 15.74 21.31
C VAL A 71 -13.62 16.80 20.43
N ARG A 72 -14.20 18.01 20.36
CA ARG A 72 -13.65 19.14 19.62
C ARG A 72 -12.39 19.74 20.25
N SER A 73 -12.23 19.64 21.57
CA SER A 73 -11.02 20.11 22.26
C SER A 73 -9.82 19.19 21.99
N LYS A 74 -10.08 17.92 21.65
CA LYS A 74 -9.03 16.96 21.33
C LYS A 74 -8.41 17.25 19.96
N PRO A 75 -7.07 17.19 19.85
CA PRO A 75 -6.40 17.39 18.58
C PRO A 75 -6.83 16.29 17.60
N ALA A 76 -7.24 16.69 16.40
CA ALA A 76 -7.59 15.77 15.34
C ALA A 76 -6.45 14.74 15.14
N PRO A 77 -6.77 13.45 14.93
CA PRO A 77 -5.76 12.43 14.71
C PRO A 77 -4.88 12.87 13.54
N ARG A 78 -3.58 13.04 13.81
CA ARG A 78 -2.62 13.42 12.79
C ARG A 78 -2.55 12.27 11.79
N PRO A 79 -2.86 12.50 10.50
CA PRO A 79 -2.70 11.44 9.51
C PRO A 79 -1.25 11.00 9.54
N ALA A 80 -1.02 9.69 9.64
CA ALA A 80 0.31 9.11 9.56
C ALA A 80 0.94 9.58 8.25
N ARG A 81 1.96 10.44 8.34
CA ARG A 81 2.69 10.92 7.17
C ARG A 81 3.59 9.77 6.72
N ILE A 82 3.06 8.93 5.84
CA ILE A 82 3.91 8.03 5.07
C ILE A 82 4.85 8.91 4.25
N ASP A 83 6.15 8.78 4.53
CA ASP A 83 7.18 9.51 3.82
C ASP A 83 7.37 8.85 2.45
N LEU A 84 6.56 9.31 1.48
CA LEU A 84 6.55 8.80 0.11
C LEU A 84 7.93 8.90 -0.53
N PHE A 85 8.75 9.88 -0.14
CA PHE A 85 10.11 10.02 -0.64
C PHE A 85 11.00 8.87 -0.15
N ARG A 86 10.90 8.48 1.13
CA ARG A 86 11.62 7.30 1.65
C ARG A 86 11.18 6.01 0.96
N TRP A 87 9.89 5.86 0.65
CA TRP A 87 9.38 4.70 -0.09
C TRP A 87 9.85 4.69 -1.55
N ALA A 88 9.78 5.83 -2.24
CA ALA A 88 10.26 5.96 -3.61
C ALA A 88 11.78 5.72 -3.70
N ALA A 89 12.56 6.28 -2.77
CA ALA A 89 14.00 6.03 -2.68
C ALA A 89 14.29 4.54 -2.42
N GLY A 90 13.54 3.91 -1.51
CA GLY A 90 13.65 2.47 -1.25
C GLY A 90 13.35 1.62 -2.49
N TYR A 91 12.30 1.95 -3.25
CA TYR A 91 11.96 1.27 -4.49
C TYR A 91 13.05 1.42 -5.55
N VAL A 92 13.56 2.64 -5.76
CA VAL A 92 14.64 2.90 -6.73
C VAL A 92 15.92 2.14 -6.34
N LEU A 93 16.31 2.18 -5.07
CA LEU A 93 17.48 1.45 -4.57
C LEU A 93 17.32 -0.07 -4.74
N ALA A 94 16.13 -0.60 -4.44
CA ALA A 94 15.84 -2.03 -4.64
C ALA A 94 15.91 -2.44 -6.12
N GLY A 95 15.39 -1.59 -7.02
CA GLY A 95 15.50 -1.80 -8.47
C GLY A 95 16.95 -1.86 -8.93
N TRP A 96 17.78 -0.89 -8.53
CA TRP A 96 19.21 -0.91 -8.86
C TRP A 96 19.95 -2.10 -8.26
N ALA A 97 19.62 -2.50 -7.03
CA ALA A 97 20.21 -3.67 -6.39
C ALA A 97 19.87 -4.97 -7.15
N LEU A 98 18.62 -5.13 -7.60
CA LEU A 98 18.19 -6.27 -8.40
C LEU A 98 18.88 -6.31 -9.77
N ILE A 99 19.03 -5.15 -10.43
CA ILE A 99 19.77 -5.05 -11.69
C ILE A 99 21.24 -5.44 -11.47
N ALA A 100 21.89 -4.90 -10.45
CA ALA A 100 23.28 -5.23 -10.13
C ALA A 100 23.46 -6.72 -9.80
N LEU A 101 22.54 -7.29 -9.03
CA LEU A 101 22.52 -8.72 -8.70
C LEU A 101 22.38 -9.58 -9.98
N TRP A 102 21.44 -9.23 -10.86
CA TRP A 102 21.26 -9.92 -12.14
C TRP A 102 22.49 -9.82 -13.03
N MET A 103 23.12 -8.63 -13.13
CA MET A 103 24.34 -8.44 -13.90
C MET A 103 25.51 -9.30 -13.37
N ASN A 104 25.61 -9.44 -12.05
CA ASN A 104 26.61 -10.30 -11.42
C ASN A 104 26.38 -11.78 -11.75
N LEU A 105 25.13 -12.26 -11.63
CA LEU A 105 24.73 -13.63 -11.99
C LEU A 105 24.91 -13.95 -13.49
N ALA A 106 24.69 -12.96 -14.36
CA ALA A 106 24.86 -13.10 -15.81
C ALA A 106 26.33 -13.01 -16.27
N GLY A 107 27.28 -12.80 -15.35
CA GLY A 107 28.71 -12.69 -15.67
C GLY A 107 29.06 -11.45 -16.49
N ILE A 108 28.23 -10.40 -16.44
CA ILE A 108 28.44 -9.16 -17.20
C ILE A 108 29.35 -8.24 -16.40
N SER A 109 30.59 -8.07 -16.86
CA SER A 109 31.55 -7.17 -16.21
C SER A 109 31.34 -5.72 -16.64
N ILE A 110 31.59 -4.77 -15.72
CA ILE A 110 31.51 -3.31 -16.00
C ILE A 110 32.47 -2.92 -17.14
N ALA A 111 33.62 -3.60 -17.27
CA ALA A 111 34.56 -3.39 -18.36
C ALA A 111 33.97 -3.75 -19.73
N SER A 112 33.24 -4.88 -19.82
CA SER A 112 32.53 -5.27 -21.05
C SER A 112 31.34 -4.36 -21.36
N TRP A 113 30.83 -3.64 -20.36
CA TRP A 113 29.74 -2.67 -20.53
C TRP A 113 30.21 -1.44 -21.29
N GLY A 114 31.43 -0.94 -21.06
CA GLY A 114 31.97 0.19 -21.82
C GLY A 114 32.10 -0.12 -23.32
N GLU A 115 32.65 -1.30 -23.64
CA GLU A 115 32.78 -1.76 -25.02
C GLU A 115 31.41 -2.06 -25.67
N ARG A 116 30.49 -2.70 -24.94
CA ARG A 116 29.13 -3.02 -25.45
C ARG A 116 28.22 -1.79 -25.52
N ALA A 117 28.41 -0.79 -24.65
CA ALA A 117 27.67 0.47 -24.69
C ALA A 117 28.23 1.40 -25.78
N ALA A 118 29.54 1.43 -26.00
CA ALA A 118 30.13 2.15 -27.13
C ALA A 118 29.80 1.46 -28.47
N ALA A 119 29.86 0.13 -28.55
CA ALA A 119 29.40 -0.65 -29.70
C ALA A 119 27.88 -0.51 -29.90
N GLY A 120 27.10 -0.52 -28.82
CA GLY A 120 25.66 -0.30 -28.82
C GLY A 120 25.29 1.11 -29.27
N PHE A 121 25.95 2.14 -28.76
CA PHE A 121 25.72 3.54 -29.13
C PHE A 121 26.16 3.82 -30.55
N SER A 122 27.34 3.34 -30.97
CA SER A 122 27.81 3.45 -32.35
C SER A 122 26.89 2.70 -33.33
N SER A 123 26.40 1.51 -32.96
CA SER A 123 25.40 0.77 -33.73
C SER A 123 24.04 1.45 -33.74
N ALA A 124 23.63 2.11 -32.66
CA ALA A 124 22.41 2.90 -32.59
C ALA A 124 22.52 4.18 -33.42
N THR A 125 23.65 4.89 -33.40
CA THR A 125 23.89 6.05 -34.27
C THR A 125 24.04 5.66 -35.72
N ALA A 126 24.64 4.50 -36.02
CA ALA A 126 24.70 3.96 -37.38
C ALA A 126 23.31 3.50 -37.84
N ALA A 127 22.51 2.89 -36.96
CA ALA A 127 21.13 2.48 -37.22
C ALA A 127 20.19 3.69 -37.36
N PHE A 128 20.36 4.74 -36.57
CA PHE A 128 19.65 6.02 -36.70
C PHE A 128 20.09 6.78 -37.94
N GLY A 129 21.38 6.76 -38.27
CA GLY A 129 21.93 7.30 -39.51
C GLY A 129 21.35 6.57 -40.72
N SER A 130 21.31 5.23 -40.67
CA SER A 130 20.67 4.41 -41.70
C SER A 130 19.15 4.56 -41.72
N LEU A 131 18.48 4.72 -40.57
CA LEU A 131 17.05 5.02 -40.52
C LEU A 131 16.76 6.41 -41.09
N SER A 132 17.63 7.39 -40.89
CA SER A 132 17.48 8.74 -41.49
C SER A 132 17.69 8.69 -43.01
N SER A 133 18.59 7.85 -43.51
CA SER A 133 18.84 7.67 -44.95
C SER A 133 17.88 6.67 -45.61
N SER A 134 17.28 5.75 -44.86
CA SER A 134 16.45 4.64 -45.35
C SER A 134 14.98 4.73 -44.95
N SER A 135 14.55 5.84 -44.32
CA SER A 135 13.13 6.18 -44.15
C SER A 135 12.37 6.35 -45.48
N LEU A 136 13.03 6.21 -46.64
CA LEU A 136 12.35 6.14 -47.93
C LEU A 136 12.03 4.73 -48.42
N HIS A 137 12.74 3.65 -48.06
CA HIS A 137 12.35 2.31 -48.50
C HIS A 137 12.89 1.18 -47.60
N ALA A 138 12.01 0.23 -47.29
CA ALA A 138 12.33 -1.13 -46.86
C ALA A 138 12.75 -1.32 -45.39
N PHE A 139 11.75 -1.58 -44.55
CA PHE A 139 11.90 -2.45 -43.39
C PHE A 139 12.46 -3.81 -43.87
N GLY A 140 13.75 -4.06 -43.63
CA GLY A 140 14.45 -5.31 -43.93
C GLY A 140 14.90 -5.99 -42.63
N HIS A 141 14.49 -7.25 -42.50
CA HIS A 141 14.64 -8.09 -41.30
C HIS A 141 16.09 -8.27 -40.82
N GLN A 142 16.28 -8.20 -39.50
CA GLN A 142 17.41 -8.67 -38.67
C GLN A 142 18.40 -7.60 -38.17
N THR A 143 18.06 -6.90 -37.08
CA THR A 143 18.92 -6.54 -35.92
C THR A 143 18.12 -5.71 -34.88
N PRO A 144 18.50 -5.66 -33.60
CA PRO A 144 18.40 -6.70 -32.57
C PRO A 144 17.26 -6.38 -31.55
N SER A 145 16.53 -7.39 -31.12
CA SER A 145 15.41 -7.29 -30.17
C SER A 145 15.76 -6.59 -28.83
N VAL A 146 17.03 -6.63 -28.42
CA VAL A 146 17.52 -6.03 -27.17
C VAL A 146 17.46 -4.50 -27.19
N ALA A 147 17.82 -3.86 -28.31
CA ALA A 147 17.82 -2.39 -28.40
C ALA A 147 16.39 -1.83 -28.38
N LEU A 148 15.47 -2.47 -29.08
CA LEU A 148 14.04 -2.14 -29.01
C LEU A 148 13.51 -2.35 -27.60
N PHE A 149 13.83 -3.46 -26.95
CA PHE A 149 13.37 -3.76 -25.60
C PHE A 149 13.85 -2.73 -24.57
N VAL A 150 15.14 -2.36 -24.59
CA VAL A 150 15.71 -1.34 -23.70
C VAL A 150 15.09 0.02 -23.96
N THR A 151 14.86 0.38 -25.23
CA THR A 151 14.23 1.66 -25.58
C THR A 151 12.78 1.72 -25.11
N LEU A 152 12.02 0.62 -25.28
CA LEU A 152 10.64 0.51 -24.82
C LEU A 152 10.55 0.58 -23.29
N LEU A 153 11.49 -0.05 -22.59
CA LEU A 153 11.57 -0.01 -21.12
C LEU A 153 11.87 1.41 -20.62
N LEU A 154 12.83 2.11 -21.22
CA LEU A 154 13.15 3.50 -20.86
C LEU A 154 12.00 4.46 -21.15
N LEU A 155 11.27 4.27 -22.26
CA LEU A 155 10.07 5.05 -22.56
C LEU A 155 8.94 4.76 -21.58
N LEU A 156 8.78 3.51 -21.15
CA LEU A 156 7.82 3.12 -20.13
C LEU A 156 8.13 3.75 -18.77
N ASP A 157 9.40 3.70 -18.33
CA ASP A 157 9.86 4.30 -17.08
C ASP A 157 9.71 5.82 -17.10
N LEU A 158 10.05 6.46 -18.21
CA LEU A 158 9.86 7.91 -18.40
C LEU A 158 8.37 8.28 -18.37
N GLY A 159 7.52 7.50 -19.04
CA GLY A 159 6.08 7.68 -19.02
C GLY A 159 5.48 7.52 -17.61
N LEU A 160 5.94 6.52 -16.85
CA LEU A 160 5.53 6.30 -15.47
C LEU A 160 5.95 7.47 -14.58
N ALA A 161 7.20 7.94 -14.70
CA ALA A 161 7.72 9.08 -13.95
C ALA A 161 6.94 10.37 -14.24
N ILE A 162 6.65 10.64 -15.52
CA ILE A 162 5.82 11.79 -15.94
C ILE A 162 4.39 11.63 -15.39
N GLY A 163 3.81 10.44 -15.47
CA GLY A 163 2.46 10.16 -14.96
C GLY A 163 2.35 10.40 -13.46
N VAL A 164 3.32 9.92 -12.68
CA VAL A 164 3.39 10.16 -11.22
C VAL A 164 3.56 11.65 -10.92
N ALA A 165 4.43 12.35 -11.66
CA ALA A 165 4.64 13.78 -11.49
C ALA A 165 3.38 14.61 -11.81
N LEU A 166 2.68 14.29 -12.91
CA LEU A 166 1.43 14.93 -13.28
C LEU A 166 0.34 14.65 -12.25
N PHE A 167 0.14 13.38 -11.85
CA PHE A 167 -0.84 13.01 -10.83
C PHE A 167 -0.62 13.78 -9.51
N HIS A 168 0.63 13.93 -9.09
CA HIS A 168 0.96 14.71 -7.89
C HIS A 168 0.72 16.21 -8.05
N ARG A 169 0.94 16.76 -9.24
CA ARG A 169 0.83 18.20 -9.50
C ARG A 169 -0.60 18.64 -9.77
N THR A 170 -1.42 17.82 -10.43
CA THR A 170 -2.80 18.17 -10.80
C THR A 170 -3.85 17.45 -9.97
N VAL A 171 -3.76 16.12 -9.83
CA VAL A 171 -4.84 15.33 -9.21
C VAL A 171 -4.84 15.47 -7.69
N ARG A 172 -3.66 15.47 -7.06
CA ARG A 172 -3.56 15.61 -5.59
C ARG A 172 -4.15 16.91 -5.03
N PRO A 173 -3.89 18.12 -5.58
CA PRO A 173 -4.52 19.33 -5.06
C PRO A 173 -6.03 19.36 -5.31
N HIS A 174 -6.52 18.82 -6.43
CA HIS A 174 -7.96 18.73 -6.69
C HIS A 174 -8.66 17.77 -5.74
N LEU A 175 -8.10 16.59 -5.47
CA LEU A 175 -8.63 15.66 -4.48
C LEU A 175 -8.61 16.27 -3.07
N ALA A 176 -7.54 17.00 -2.72
CA ALA A 176 -7.48 17.70 -1.44
C ALA A 176 -8.57 18.79 -1.31
N ALA A 177 -8.86 19.51 -2.39
CA ALA A 177 -9.93 20.51 -2.42
C ALA A 177 -11.34 19.89 -2.38
N VAL A 178 -11.56 18.76 -3.06
CA VAL A 178 -12.85 18.06 -3.08
C VAL A 178 -13.14 17.34 -1.76
N LEU A 179 -12.11 16.79 -1.10
CA LEU A 179 -12.26 16.08 0.17
C LEU A 179 -12.26 17.02 1.38
N ALA A 180 -11.79 18.27 1.25
CA ALA A 180 -11.82 19.26 2.32
C ALA A 180 -13.23 19.51 2.90
N PRO A 181 -14.28 19.77 2.09
CA PRO A 181 -15.63 20.01 2.61
C PRO A 181 -16.31 18.76 3.18
N LEU A 182 -16.00 17.55 2.66
CA LEU A 182 -16.51 16.29 3.25
C LEU A 182 -15.94 16.03 4.66
N ARG A 183 -14.82 16.68 5.00
CA ARG A 183 -14.17 16.60 6.31
C ARG A 183 -14.76 17.56 7.35
N GLU A 184 -15.61 18.50 6.94
CA GLU A 184 -16.29 19.46 7.84
C GLU A 184 -17.69 19.00 8.26
N VAL A 185 -18.20 17.93 7.65
CA VAL A 185 -19.55 17.38 7.88
C VAL A 185 -19.54 16.14 8.80
N GLU A 186 -18.37 15.57 9.07
CA GLU A 186 -18.13 14.54 10.11
C GLU A 186 -17.57 15.16 11.40
#